data_AF-A0A6L6EFD1-F1
#
_entry.id   AF-A0A6L6EFD1-F1
#
_cell.length_a   1.000
_cell.length_b   1.000
_cell.length_c   1.000
_cell.angle_alpha   90.00
_cell.angle_beta   90.00
_cell.angle_gamma   90.00
#
_symmetry.space_group_name_H-M   'P 1'
#
loop_
_entity.id
_entity.type
_entity.pdbx_description
1 polymer ?
#
loop_
_entity_poly.entity_id
_entity_poly.type
_entity_poly.pdbx_seq_one_letter_code
_entity_poly.pdbx_strand_id
1 'polypeptide(L)'
;MASYDPKIQSRLIRDLEPVVAKELDRHLAIQKNWYPHEYVPWSEGRTFAGPLNGDAWEAKDSRLTDVAQNSLVLNLLTEDNLPSYHTEITLSMGQDGAWGNWIHRWTAEEARHGIVLRDYLMATRGVDPVEL
;
A
#
# COMPACT_ATOMS: atom_id res chain seq x y z
N MET A 1 12.27 18.74 15.94
CA MET A 1 10.81 18.58 15.94
C MET A 1 10.30 18.85 17.34
N ALA A 2 9.28 19.66 17.52
CA ALA A 2 8.72 19.93 18.85
C ALA A 2 8.12 18.61 19.40
N SER A 3 8.72 18.07 20.46
CA SER A 3 8.15 16.96 21.20
C SER A 3 6.93 17.49 21.96
N TYR A 4 5.74 17.13 21.51
CA TYR A 4 4.52 17.42 22.25
C TYR A 4 4.51 16.60 23.55
N ASP A 5 4.00 17.17 24.64
CA ASP A 5 3.86 16.43 25.91
C ASP A 5 3.00 15.17 25.64
N PRO A 6 3.54 13.95 25.90
CA PRO A 6 2.80 12.70 25.68
C PRO A 6 1.41 12.68 26.33
N LYS A 7 1.24 13.36 27.47
CA LYS A 7 -0.06 13.47 28.14
C LYS A 7 -1.07 14.27 27.34
N ILE A 8 -0.62 15.32 26.65
CA ILE A 8 -1.48 16.13 25.77
C ILE A 8 -1.89 15.29 24.56
N GLN A 9 -0.94 14.57 23.95
CA GLN A 9 -1.22 13.68 22.82
C GLN A 9 -2.26 12.61 23.21
N SER A 10 -2.03 11.86 24.28
CA SER A 10 -2.98 10.82 24.73
C SER A 10 -4.36 11.38 25.04
N ARG A 11 -4.45 12.59 25.62
CA ARG A 11 -5.75 13.24 25.87
C ARG A 11 -6.46 13.58 24.57
N LEU A 12 -5.76 14.13 23.59
CA LEU A 12 -6.32 14.48 22.28
C LEU A 12 -6.85 13.25 21.54
N ILE A 13 -6.06 12.17 21.49
CA ILE A 13 -6.48 10.90 20.86
C ILE A 13 -7.79 10.40 21.48
N ARG A 14 -7.86 10.37 22.81
CA ARG A 14 -9.08 9.97 23.53
C ARG A 14 -10.26 10.90 23.26
N ASP A 15 -10.05 12.21 23.30
CA ASP A 15 -11.12 13.20 23.15
C ASP A 15 -11.68 13.21 21.70
N LEU A 16 -10.89 12.80 20.70
CA LEU A 16 -11.30 12.69 19.30
C LEU A 16 -12.02 11.38 18.95
N GLU A 17 -11.91 10.34 19.79
CA GLU A 17 -12.47 9.00 19.56
C GLU A 17 -13.94 9.02 19.07
N PRO A 18 -14.88 9.81 19.65
CA PRO A 18 -16.26 9.83 19.17
C PRO A 18 -16.43 10.35 17.74
N VAL A 19 -15.56 11.30 17.33
CA VAL A 19 -15.55 11.83 15.97
C VAL A 19 -14.99 10.79 15.01
N VAL A 20 -13.92 10.10 15.41
CA VAL A 20 -13.29 9.03 14.63
C VAL A 20 -14.28 7.90 14.39
N ALA A 21 -15.04 7.49 15.41
CA ALA A 21 -16.08 6.48 15.27
C ALA A 21 -17.13 6.87 14.21
N LYS A 22 -17.62 8.11 14.26
CA LYS A 22 -18.58 8.63 13.29
C LYS A 22 -18.01 8.66 11.86
N GLU A 23 -16.75 9.07 11.71
CA GLU A 23 -16.10 9.14 10.39
C GLU A 23 -15.74 7.75 9.86
N LEU A 24 -15.40 6.80 10.73
CA LEU A 24 -15.21 5.39 10.37
C LEU A 24 -16.53 4.79 9.86
N ASP A 25 -17.64 5.00 10.57
CA ASP A 25 -18.95 4.53 10.13
C ASP A 25 -19.33 5.14 8.78
N ARG A 26 -19.08 6.45 8.60
CA ARG A 26 -19.29 7.12 7.31
C ARG A 26 -18.44 6.50 6.21
N HIS A 27 -17.14 6.27 6.44
CA HIS A 27 -16.24 5.63 5.47
C HIS A 27 -16.75 4.25 5.07
N LEU A 28 -17.08 3.41 6.06
CA LEU A 28 -17.57 2.05 5.82
C LEU A 28 -18.89 2.02 5.02
N ALA A 29 -19.75 3.02 5.18
CA ALA A 29 -21.01 3.14 4.44
C ALA A 29 -20.83 3.54 2.97
N ILE A 30 -19.76 4.25 2.62
CA ILE A 30 -19.56 4.80 1.25
C ILE A 30 -18.45 4.11 0.47
N GLN A 31 -17.54 3.41 1.15
CA GLN A 31 -16.42 2.75 0.51
C GLN A 31 -16.92 1.75 -0.54
N LYS A 32 -16.16 1.63 -1.62
CA LYS A 32 -16.40 0.64 -2.65
C LYS A 32 -15.25 -0.34 -2.66
N ASN A 33 -15.59 -1.63 -2.68
CA ASN A 33 -14.61 -2.66 -2.90
C ASN A 33 -14.07 -2.56 -4.32
N TRP A 34 -12.77 -2.78 -4.42
CA TRP A 34 -12.04 -3.06 -5.65
C TRP A 34 -10.96 -4.06 -5.26
N TYR A 35 -10.59 -4.92 -6.20
CA TYR A 35 -9.63 -5.98 -5.95
C TYR A 35 -8.45 -5.86 -6.92
N PRO A 36 -7.20 -5.94 -6.44
CA PRO A 36 -6.01 -5.79 -7.29
C PRO A 36 -6.04 -6.63 -8.56
N HIS A 37 -6.47 -7.89 -8.47
CA HIS A 37 -6.50 -8.82 -9.59
C HIS A 37 -7.43 -8.41 -10.74
N GLU A 38 -8.38 -7.50 -10.52
CA GLU A 38 -9.29 -7.00 -11.55
C GLU A 38 -8.59 -6.01 -12.50
N TYR A 39 -7.43 -5.47 -12.10
CA TYR A 39 -6.71 -4.39 -12.80
C TYR A 39 -5.35 -4.83 -13.37
N VAL A 40 -5.03 -6.11 -13.27
CA VAL A 40 -3.76 -6.68 -13.75
C VAL A 40 -4.00 -7.47 -15.04
N PRO A 41 -3.25 -7.20 -16.13
CA PRO A 41 -3.39 -7.92 -17.39
C PRO A 41 -2.70 -9.29 -17.30
N TRP A 42 -3.23 -10.20 -16.50
CA TRP A 42 -2.62 -11.50 -16.18
C TRP A 42 -2.24 -12.34 -17.40
N SER A 43 -2.96 -12.18 -18.52
CA SER A 43 -2.66 -12.87 -19.79
C SER A 43 -1.31 -12.48 -20.39
N GLU A 44 -0.71 -11.36 -19.98
CA GLU A 44 0.63 -10.94 -20.42
C GLU A 44 1.75 -11.60 -19.59
N GLY A 45 1.40 -12.18 -18.44
CA GLY A 45 2.35 -12.81 -17.54
C GLY A 45 3.04 -14.02 -18.16
N ARG A 46 4.36 -14.07 -18.02
CA ARG A 46 5.20 -15.20 -18.42
C ARG A 46 6.35 -15.39 -17.43
N THR A 47 6.80 -16.64 -17.30
CA THR A 47 7.85 -17.02 -16.35
C THR A 47 9.12 -16.18 -16.52
N PHE A 48 9.66 -15.66 -15.42
CA PHE A 48 10.98 -15.01 -15.41
C PHE A 48 12.11 -16.03 -15.33
N ALA A 49 13.32 -15.61 -15.71
CA ALA A 49 14.54 -16.37 -15.47
C ALA A 49 14.67 -16.72 -13.98
N GLY A 50 15.16 -17.93 -13.70
CA GLY A 50 15.28 -18.45 -12.34
C GLY A 50 14.85 -19.91 -12.25
N PRO A 51 14.44 -20.37 -11.05
CA PRO A 51 14.15 -21.79 -10.79
C PRO A 51 13.07 -22.42 -11.68
N LEU A 52 12.19 -21.61 -12.27
CA LEU A 52 11.11 -22.05 -13.15
C LEU A 52 11.48 -22.01 -14.64
N ASN A 53 12.75 -21.74 -14.97
CA ASN A 53 13.32 -21.76 -16.33
C ASN A 53 12.58 -20.86 -17.34
N GLY A 54 12.22 -19.64 -16.93
CA GLY A 54 11.66 -18.63 -17.83
C GLY A 54 12.71 -17.73 -18.50
N ASP A 55 12.23 -16.65 -19.11
CA ASP A 55 13.08 -15.71 -19.83
C ASP A 55 13.56 -14.57 -18.91
N ALA A 56 14.80 -14.13 -19.11
CA ALA A 56 15.32 -12.94 -18.44
C ALA A 56 14.53 -11.69 -18.87
N TRP A 57 14.44 -10.70 -18.00
CA TRP A 57 13.88 -9.40 -18.38
C TRP A 57 14.86 -8.69 -19.32
N GLU A 58 14.31 -8.02 -20.34
CA GLU A 58 15.07 -7.12 -21.20
C GLU A 58 14.35 -5.76 -21.30
N ALA A 59 15.08 -4.66 -21.50
CA ALA A 59 14.47 -3.33 -21.62
C ALA A 59 13.35 -3.24 -22.69
N LYS A 60 13.42 -4.05 -23.74
CA LYS A 60 12.39 -4.14 -24.79
C LYS A 60 11.08 -4.80 -24.35
N ASP A 61 11.07 -5.51 -23.22
CA ASP A 61 9.86 -6.13 -22.67
C ASP A 61 8.90 -5.07 -22.13
N SER A 62 9.43 -3.96 -21.61
CA SER A 62 8.61 -2.88 -21.06
C SER A 62 8.06 -1.97 -22.15
N ARG A 63 6.76 -1.66 -22.04
CA ARG A 63 6.09 -0.62 -22.84
C ARG A 63 6.14 0.75 -22.16
N LEU A 64 6.71 0.84 -20.96
CA LEU A 64 6.74 2.05 -20.15
C LEU A 64 7.96 2.89 -20.52
N THR A 65 7.79 4.21 -20.53
CA THR A 65 8.92 5.14 -20.59
C THR A 65 9.74 5.06 -19.30
N ASP A 66 11.02 5.43 -19.34
CA ASP A 66 11.89 5.44 -18.16
C ASP A 66 11.30 6.27 -17.01
N VAL A 67 10.63 7.39 -17.33
CA VAL A 67 9.93 8.23 -16.35
C VAL A 67 8.78 7.47 -15.68
N ALA A 68 7.98 6.74 -16.46
CA ALA A 68 6.88 5.94 -15.92
C ALA A 68 7.40 4.78 -15.07
N GLN A 69 8.47 4.11 -15.49
CA GLN A 69 9.13 3.06 -14.72
C GLN A 69 9.61 3.60 -13.36
N ASN A 70 10.40 4.67 -13.37
CA ASN A 70 10.89 5.29 -12.14
C ASN A 70 9.77 5.74 -11.20
N SER A 71 8.71 6.34 -11.75
CA SER A 71 7.56 6.77 -10.96
C SER A 71 6.81 5.61 -10.32
N LEU A 72 6.62 4.51 -11.06
CA LEU A 72 5.90 3.33 -10.55
C LEU A 72 6.73 2.55 -9.53
N VAL A 73 8.04 2.43 -9.74
CA VAL A 73 8.97 1.80 -8.79
C VAL A 73 9.00 2.61 -7.48
N LEU A 74 9.19 3.93 -7.57
CA LEU A 74 9.19 4.79 -6.38
C LEU A 74 7.86 4.67 -5.61
N ASN A 75 6.74 4.67 -6.34
CA ASN A 75 5.43 4.55 -5.70
C ASN A 75 5.28 3.19 -5.03
N LEU A 76 5.64 2.09 -5.71
CA LEU A 76 5.60 0.75 -5.14
C LEU A 76 6.48 0.63 -3.88
N LEU A 77 7.71 1.11 -3.90
CA LEU A 77 8.60 1.06 -2.72
C LEU A 77 8.04 1.88 -1.54
N THR A 78 7.30 2.95 -1.83
CA THR A 78 6.59 3.73 -0.81
C THR A 78 5.44 2.92 -0.24
N GLU A 79 4.61 2.31 -1.09
CA GLU A 79 3.49 1.46 -0.68
C GLU A 79 3.95 0.21 0.10
N ASP A 80 5.04 -0.43 -0.30
CA ASP A 80 5.61 -1.59 0.39
C ASP A 80 6.16 -1.26 1.79
N ASN A 81 6.44 0.01 2.06
CA ASN A 81 6.83 0.47 3.39
C ASN A 81 5.64 0.57 4.36
N LEU A 82 4.45 0.11 3.96
CA LEU A 82 3.25 0.02 4.78
C LEU A 82 3.47 -0.57 6.19
N PRO A 83 4.30 -1.60 6.42
CA PRO A 83 4.58 -2.08 7.79
C PRO A 83 5.14 -1.00 8.71
N SER A 84 6.00 -0.12 8.19
CA SER A 84 6.55 1.01 8.94
C SER A 84 5.46 2.03 9.26
N TYR A 85 4.61 2.38 8.27
CA TYR A 85 3.51 3.32 8.47
C TYR A 85 2.48 2.81 9.49
N HIS A 86 2.08 1.54 9.37
CA HIS A 86 1.20 0.88 10.31
C HIS A 86 1.74 0.95 11.73
N THR A 87 3.03 0.62 11.91
CA THR A 87 3.70 0.63 13.22
C THR A 87 3.68 2.02 13.84
N GLU A 88 4.14 3.04 13.10
CA GLU A 88 4.23 4.41 13.61
C GLU A 88 2.86 4.99 13.98
N ILE A 89 1.84 4.75 13.16
CA ILE A 89 0.48 5.23 13.44
C ILE A 89 -0.11 4.50 14.65
N THR A 90 0.09 3.19 14.73
CA THR A 90 -0.39 2.36 15.84
C THR A 90 0.21 2.76 17.18
N LEU A 91 1.52 3.03 17.21
CA LEU A 91 2.21 3.55 18.40
C LEU A 91 1.69 4.94 18.81
N SER A 92 1.23 5.74 17.85
CA SER A 92 0.79 7.12 18.07
C SER A 92 -0.68 7.25 18.49
N MET A 93 -1.55 6.37 17.99
CA MET A 93 -3.03 6.47 18.10
C MET A 93 -3.64 5.39 19.01
N GLY A 94 -2.93 4.29 19.27
CA GLY A 94 -3.44 3.13 20.02
C GLY A 94 -4.07 2.06 19.11
N GLN A 95 -4.33 0.88 19.69
CA GLN A 95 -4.81 -0.31 18.98
C GLN A 95 -6.28 -0.65 19.22
N ASP A 96 -6.93 0.05 20.15
CA ASP A 96 -8.30 -0.25 20.58
C ASP A 96 -9.31 0.77 20.01
N GLY A 97 -10.59 0.42 20.09
CA GLY A 97 -11.68 1.33 19.74
C GLY A 97 -11.75 1.69 18.25
N ALA A 98 -12.28 2.87 17.97
CA ALA A 98 -12.44 3.43 16.63
C ALA A 98 -11.09 3.71 15.96
N TRP A 99 -10.09 4.21 16.70
CA TRP A 99 -8.72 4.36 16.18
C TRP A 99 -8.13 3.02 15.75
N GLY A 100 -8.21 2.00 16.60
CA GLY A 100 -7.74 0.64 16.29
C GLY A 100 -8.44 0.03 15.08
N ASN A 101 -9.77 0.12 15.04
CA ASN A 101 -10.55 -0.38 13.91
C ASN A 101 -10.21 0.36 12.61
N TRP A 102 -10.04 1.67 12.67
CA TRP A 102 -9.65 2.48 11.51
C TRP A 102 -8.25 2.10 11.02
N ILE A 103 -7.23 1.96 11.87
CA ILE A 103 -5.88 1.65 11.40
C ILE A 103 -5.79 0.26 10.77
N HIS A 104 -6.47 -0.75 11.34
CA HIS A 104 -6.55 -2.07 10.73
C HIS A 104 -7.23 -2.02 9.35
N ARG A 105 -8.32 -1.26 9.25
CA ARG A 105 -9.04 -1.09 7.99
C ARG A 105 -8.18 -0.36 6.96
N TRP A 106 -7.65 0.81 7.30
CA TRP A 106 -6.77 1.60 6.43
C TRP A 106 -5.59 0.76 5.94
N THR A 107 -4.94 0.01 6.83
CA THR A 107 -3.80 -0.85 6.47
C THR A 107 -4.20 -1.91 5.45
N ALA A 108 -5.34 -2.57 5.64
CA ALA A 108 -5.85 -3.54 4.68
C ALA A 108 -6.22 -2.87 3.33
N GLU A 109 -6.70 -1.64 3.36
CA GLU A 109 -7.03 -0.89 2.15
C GLU A 109 -5.79 -0.45 1.38
N GLU A 110 -4.78 0.14 2.04
CA GLU A 110 -3.50 0.55 1.47
C GLU A 110 -2.69 -0.62 0.92
N ALA A 111 -2.71 -1.79 1.58
CA ALA A 111 -2.00 -2.97 1.10
C ALA A 111 -2.38 -3.33 -0.35
N ARG A 112 -3.61 -3.01 -0.77
CA ARG A 112 -4.07 -3.26 -2.14
C ARG A 112 -3.32 -2.40 -3.17
N HIS A 113 -2.84 -1.22 -2.82
CA HIS A 113 -2.06 -0.35 -3.71
C HIS A 113 -0.72 -0.99 -4.08
N GLY A 114 0.05 -1.43 -3.08
CA GLY A 114 1.30 -2.16 -3.31
C GLY A 114 1.09 -3.45 -4.13
N ILE A 115 0.05 -4.23 -3.80
CA ILE A 115 -0.30 -5.46 -4.52
C ILE A 115 -0.57 -5.17 -6.01
N VAL A 116 -1.46 -4.23 -6.33
CA VAL A 116 -1.83 -3.97 -7.74
C VAL A 116 -0.66 -3.43 -8.54
N LEU A 117 0.17 -2.55 -7.96
CA LEU A 117 1.35 -2.00 -8.62
C LEU A 117 2.38 -3.10 -8.91
N ARG A 118 2.70 -3.92 -7.90
CA ARG A 118 3.64 -5.04 -8.07
C ARG A 118 3.14 -6.02 -9.10
N ASP A 119 1.90 -6.47 -8.97
CA ASP A 119 1.32 -7.46 -9.88
C ASP A 119 1.25 -6.93 -11.32
N TYR A 120 0.90 -5.66 -11.51
CA TYR A 120 0.93 -5.02 -12.82
C TYR A 120 2.35 -5.02 -13.41
N LEU A 121 3.35 -4.57 -12.63
CA LEU A 121 4.75 -4.51 -13.09
C LEU A 121 5.31 -5.89 -13.41
N MET A 122 4.96 -6.92 -12.64
CA MET A 122 5.40 -8.30 -12.86
C MET A 122 4.68 -8.95 -14.04
N ALA A 123 3.36 -8.82 -14.15
CA ALA A 123 2.59 -9.39 -15.26
C ALA A 123 2.97 -8.76 -16.62
N THR A 124 3.18 -7.45 -16.64
CA THR A 124 3.53 -6.72 -17.88
C THR A 124 5.03 -6.70 -18.18
N ARG A 125 5.87 -7.20 -17.27
CA ARG A 125 7.34 -7.02 -17.34
C ARG A 125 7.71 -5.54 -17.48
N GLY A 126 6.96 -4.67 -16.81
CA GLY A 126 7.04 -3.22 -16.94
C GLY A 126 8.36 -2.63 -16.43
N VAL A 127 9.08 -3.35 -15.56
CA VAL A 127 10.41 -3.00 -15.04
C VAL A 127 11.24 -4.26 -14.85
N ASP A 128 12.55 -4.09 -14.69
CA ASP A 128 13.42 -5.18 -14.24
C ASP A 128 12.99 -5.62 -12.84
N PRO A 129 12.60 -6.90 -12.62
CA PRO A 129 12.20 -7.38 -11.30
C PRO A 129 13.31 -7.33 -10.25
N VAL A 130 14.58 -7.17 -10.63
CA VAL A 130 15.71 -7.02 -9.69
C VAL A 130 15.77 -5.60 -9.09
N GLU A 131 15.19 -4.61 -9.76
CA GLU A 131 15.12 -3.22 -9.29
C GLU A 131 13.96 -2.99 -8.28
N LEU A 132 13.14 -4.02 -8.00
CA LEU A 132 12.05 -4.00 -7.02
C LEU A 132 12.45 -4.65 -5.69
#